data_AF-A0AAW0SGG1-F1
#
_entry.id   AF-A0AAW0SGG1-F1
#
_cell.length_a   1.000
_cell.length_b   1.000
_cell.length_c   1.000
_cell.angle_alpha   90.00
_cell.angle_beta   90.00
_cell.angle_gamma   90.00
#
_symmetry.space_group_name_H-M   'P 1'
#
loop_
_entity.id
_entity.type
_entity.pdbx_description
1 polymer ?
#
loop_
_entity_poly.entity_id
_entity_poly.type
_entity_poly.pdbx_seq_one_letter_code
_entity_poly.pdbx_strand_id
1 'polypeptide(L)'
;CLEHDPSSPFPRRHRQYLKSIAKFKEVIPIENSELLSKIHQTYRVQYIQDVVLPTPAVFEENMLSTLSSFIFFNKVEIVSLIQEDERFLSELFHQLSGTDDDIPVERRRDLVLFLKEFCTFSQTLQPTSREAFFK
;
A
#
# COMPACT_ATOMS: atom_id res chain seq x y z
N CYS A 1 -22.84 13.44 -1.89
CA CYS A 1 -21.77 12.87 -1.01
C CYS A 1 -21.61 11.41 -1.43
N LEU A 2 -20.38 10.89 -1.56
CA LEU A 2 -20.09 9.54 -2.10
C LEU A 2 -20.73 8.39 -1.28
N GLU A 3 -21.20 8.67 -0.06
CA GLU A 3 -21.89 7.71 0.81
C GLU A 3 -23.41 7.65 0.59
N HIS A 4 -23.98 8.64 -0.10
CA HIS A 4 -25.42 8.76 -0.31
C HIS A 4 -25.74 8.58 -1.79
N ASP A 5 -26.19 7.37 -2.12
CA ASP A 5 -26.72 7.02 -3.43
C ASP A 5 -28.26 6.91 -3.32
N PRO A 6 -29.03 7.81 -3.98
CA PRO A 6 -30.49 7.78 -3.92
C PRO A 6 -31.11 6.53 -4.56
N SER A 7 -30.35 5.75 -5.35
CA SER A 7 -30.78 4.48 -5.92
C SER A 7 -30.57 3.28 -4.98
N SER A 8 -29.79 3.45 -3.90
CA SER A 8 -29.54 2.41 -2.91
C SER A 8 -30.36 2.65 -1.64
N PRO A 9 -31.07 1.63 -1.11
CA PRO A 9 -31.84 1.75 0.14
C PRO A 9 -30.93 1.93 1.37
N PHE A 10 -29.63 1.63 1.26
CA PHE A 10 -28.67 1.78 2.35
C PHE A 10 -27.50 2.68 1.94
N PRO A 11 -27.11 3.66 2.78
CA PRO A 11 -25.93 4.48 2.52
C PRO A 11 -24.66 3.63 2.66
N ARG A 12 -23.69 3.87 1.78
CA ARG A 12 -22.37 3.24 1.88
C ARG A 12 -21.61 3.86 3.04
N ARG A 13 -20.89 3.04 3.81
CA ARG A 13 -20.18 3.49 5.03
C ARG A 13 -18.66 3.57 4.83
N HIS A 14 -18.23 4.23 3.74
CA HIS A 14 -16.83 4.34 3.36
C HIS A 14 -15.95 4.96 4.47
N ARG A 15 -16.43 6.03 5.10
CA ARG A 15 -15.75 6.73 6.19
C ARG A 15 -15.60 5.86 7.43
N GLN A 16 -16.63 5.10 7.80
CA GLN A 16 -16.55 4.15 8.91
C GLN A 16 -15.53 3.05 8.60
N TYR A 17 -15.57 2.51 7.38
CA TYR A 17 -14.63 1.49 6.94
C TYR A 17 -13.19 1.98 7.01
N LEU A 18 -12.87 3.12 6.41
CA LEU A 18 -11.51 3.68 6.37
C LEU A 18 -10.99 4.14 7.74
N LYS A 19 -11.87 4.52 8.68
CA LYS A 19 -11.47 4.96 10.02
C LYS A 19 -11.37 3.84 11.04
N SER A 20 -12.19 2.81 10.93
CA SER A 20 -12.42 1.87 12.04
C SER A 20 -12.25 0.40 11.66
N ILE A 21 -12.36 0.06 10.37
CA ILE A 21 -12.29 -1.32 9.89
C ILE A 21 -10.95 -1.58 9.19
N ALA A 22 -10.54 -0.70 8.27
CA ALA A 22 -9.23 -0.72 7.66
C ALA A 22 -8.18 -0.30 8.71
N LYS A 23 -7.58 -1.29 9.36
CA LYS A 23 -6.49 -1.08 10.32
C LYS A 23 -5.16 -1.17 9.59
N PHE A 24 -4.41 -0.08 9.62
CA PHE A 24 -3.03 -0.10 9.18
C PHE A 24 -2.22 -0.99 10.13
N LYS A 25 -1.40 -1.86 9.57
CA LYS A 25 -0.57 -2.82 10.29
C LYS A 25 0.87 -2.66 9.86
N GLU A 26 1.71 -2.28 10.80
CA GLU A 26 3.15 -2.16 10.59
C GLU A 26 3.79 -3.53 10.78
N VAL A 27 4.42 -4.04 9.73
CA VAL A 27 5.25 -5.25 9.85
C VAL A 27 6.59 -4.94 10.49
N ILE A 28 7.15 -3.77 10.22
CA ILE A 28 8.33 -3.23 10.88
C ILE A 28 7.94 -1.80 11.27
N PRO A 29 8.29 -1.33 12.49
CA PRO A 29 7.95 0.03 12.91
C PRO A 29 8.42 1.06 11.89
N ILE A 30 7.55 1.98 11.49
CA ILE A 30 7.89 3.05 10.54
C ILE A 30 7.98 4.38 11.30
N GLU A 31 9.19 4.91 11.46
CA GLU A 31 9.41 6.22 12.10
C GLU A 31 9.22 7.38 11.12
N ASN A 32 9.43 7.13 9.83
CA ASN A 32 9.32 8.15 8.79
C ASN A 32 7.84 8.50 8.52
N SER A 33 7.42 9.67 9.01
CA SER A 33 6.06 10.20 8.81
C SER A 33 5.69 10.44 7.34
N GLU A 34 6.67 10.70 6.47
CA GLU A 34 6.45 10.85 5.03
C GLU A 34 6.09 9.50 4.41
N LEU A 35 6.84 8.45 4.72
CA LEU A 35 6.54 7.08 4.28
C LEU A 35 5.14 6.64 4.73
N LEU A 36 4.79 6.88 5.99
CA LEU A 36 3.45 6.62 6.52
C LEU A 36 2.36 7.37 5.73
N SER A 37 2.60 8.66 5.46
CA SER A 37 1.67 9.48 4.70
C SER A 37 1.45 8.92 3.30
N LYS A 38 2.52 8.53 2.60
CA LYS A 38 2.45 7.94 1.26
C LYS A 38 1.70 6.61 1.25
N ILE A 39 1.96 5.71 2.20
CA ILE A 39 1.23 4.44 2.33
C ILE A 39 -0.28 4.69 2.52
N HIS A 40 -0.65 5.59 3.43
CA HIS A 40 -2.06 5.92 3.66
C HIS A 40 -2.72 6.59 2.45
N GLN A 41 -2.03 7.48 1.75
CA GLN A 41 -2.53 8.11 0.54
C GLN A 41 -2.76 7.06 -0.56
N THR A 42 -1.79 6.18 -0.80
CA THR A 42 -1.89 5.08 -1.77
C THR A 42 -3.12 4.22 -1.48
N TYR A 43 -3.29 3.78 -0.23
CA TYR A 43 -4.44 2.96 0.15
C TYR A 43 -5.77 3.68 -0.05
N ARG A 44 -5.87 4.96 0.35
CA ARG A 44 -7.11 5.75 0.23
C ARG A 44 -7.49 6.00 -1.21
N VAL A 45 -6.53 6.36 -2.05
CA VAL A 45 -6.77 6.63 -3.48
C VAL A 45 -7.13 5.32 -4.20
N GLN A 46 -6.43 4.23 -3.89
CA GLN A 46 -6.77 2.91 -4.43
C GLN A 46 -8.17 2.46 -3.99
N TYR A 47 -8.56 2.68 -2.73
CA TYR A 47 -9.91 2.39 -2.27
C TYR A 47 -10.97 3.20 -3.03
N ILE A 48 -10.71 4.48 -3.31
CA ILE A 48 -11.60 5.30 -4.12
C ILE A 48 -11.73 4.69 -5.52
N GLN A 49 -10.61 4.37 -6.16
CA GLN A 49 -10.60 3.78 -7.50
C GLN A 49 -11.36 2.44 -7.55
N ASP A 50 -11.05 1.50 -6.65
CA ASP A 50 -11.52 0.12 -6.74
C ASP A 50 -12.92 -0.09 -6.13
N VAL A 51 -13.29 0.68 -5.10
CA VAL A 51 -14.51 0.45 -4.32
C VAL A 51 -15.56 1.54 -4.53
N VAL A 52 -15.12 2.80 -4.70
CA VAL A 52 -16.03 3.93 -4.90
C VAL A 52 -16.34 4.15 -6.37
N LEU A 53 -15.37 3.93 -7.27
CA LEU A 53 -15.49 4.14 -8.72
C LEU A 53 -15.42 2.83 -9.55
N PRO A 54 -16.05 1.71 -9.16
CA PRO A 54 -15.81 0.40 -9.78
C PRO A 54 -16.29 0.28 -11.23
N THR A 55 -16.99 1.26 -11.78
CA THR A 55 -17.57 1.22 -13.14
C THR A 55 -16.93 2.28 -14.03
N PRO A 56 -15.99 1.89 -14.93
CA PRO A 56 -15.32 2.82 -15.85
C PRO A 56 -16.28 3.58 -16.77
N ALA A 57 -17.41 2.97 -17.15
CA ALA A 57 -18.38 3.56 -18.08
C ALA A 57 -19.12 4.80 -17.53
N VAL A 58 -19.05 5.07 -16.23
CA VAL A 58 -19.77 6.19 -15.58
C VAL A 58 -18.85 7.39 -15.32
N PHE A 59 -17.52 7.21 -15.43
CA PHE A 59 -16.54 8.23 -15.10
C PHE A 59 -15.66 8.58 -16.31
N GLU A 60 -15.21 9.83 -16.37
CA GLU A 60 -14.32 10.27 -17.43
C GLU A 60 -12.96 9.54 -17.34
N GLU A 61 -12.47 9.02 -18.47
CA GLU A 61 -11.21 8.26 -18.56
C GLU A 61 -9.98 9.06 -18.06
N ASN A 62 -10.02 10.40 -18.18
CA ASN A 62 -9.00 11.32 -17.67
C ASN A 62 -8.87 11.29 -16.13
N MET A 63 -9.95 11.04 -15.39
CA MET A 63 -9.93 10.97 -13.93
C MET A 63 -9.32 9.66 -13.47
N LEU A 64 -9.71 8.53 -14.07
CA LEU A 64 -9.17 7.21 -13.73
C LEU A 64 -7.67 7.11 -14.04
N SER A 65 -7.22 7.71 -15.14
CA SER A 65 -5.79 7.78 -15.48
C SER A 65 -5.00 8.65 -14.48
N THR A 66 -5.58 9.75 -14.00
CA THR A 66 -4.96 10.61 -12.98
C THR A 66 -4.79 9.88 -11.64
N LEU A 67 -5.83 9.19 -11.15
CA LEU A 67 -5.74 8.40 -9.91
C LEU A 67 -4.71 7.27 -10.04
N SER A 68 -4.70 6.58 -11.18
CA SER A 68 -3.74 5.51 -11.46
C SER A 68 -2.30 6.04 -11.45
N SER A 69 -2.07 7.21 -12.03
CA SER A 69 -0.76 7.87 -12.05
C SER A 69 -0.33 8.29 -10.63
N PHE A 70 -1.23 8.84 -9.84
CA PHE A 70 -0.96 9.19 -8.44
C PHE A 70 -0.55 7.96 -7.62
N ILE A 71 -1.30 6.86 -7.73
CA ILE A 71 -0.96 5.59 -7.07
C ILE A 71 0.41 5.10 -7.53
N PHE A 72 0.70 5.16 -8.84
CA PHE A 72 1.99 4.76 -9.39
C PHE A 72 3.15 5.55 -8.79
N PHE A 73 3.07 6.88 -8.76
CA PHE A 73 4.13 7.72 -8.20
C PHE A 73 4.33 7.48 -6.70
N ASN A 74 3.26 7.35 -5.93
CA ASN A 74 3.41 7.01 -4.51
C ASN A 74 4.03 5.63 -4.29
N LYS A 75 3.74 4.63 -5.14
CA LYS A 75 4.38 3.31 -5.04
C LYS A 75 5.89 3.40 -5.26
N VAL A 76 6.32 4.19 -6.23
CA VAL A 76 7.75 4.47 -6.48
C VAL A 76 8.39 5.13 -5.26
N GLU A 77 7.78 6.18 -4.71
CA GLU A 77 8.32 6.87 -3.53
C GLU A 77 8.33 5.99 -2.27
N ILE A 78 7.31 5.16 -2.05
CA ILE A 78 7.30 4.18 -0.94
C ILE A 78 8.50 3.25 -1.05
N VAL A 79 8.80 2.75 -2.26
CA VAL A 79 9.96 1.88 -2.46
C VAL A 79 11.25 2.62 -2.18
N SER A 80 11.42 3.84 -2.73
CA SER A 80 12.61 4.66 -2.50
C SER A 80 12.83 4.96 -1.01
N LEU A 81 11.79 5.40 -0.28
CA LEU A 81 11.90 5.73 1.13
C LEU A 81 12.24 4.52 2.02
N ILE A 82 11.76 3.32 1.66
CA ILE A 82 12.15 2.09 2.37
C ILE A 82 13.59 1.70 2.04
N GLN A 83 14.03 1.86 0.78
CA GLN A 83 15.42 1.56 0.40
C GLN A 83 16.43 2.50 1.06
N GLU A 84 16.05 3.77 1.27
CA GLU A 84 16.87 4.75 1.98
C GLU A 84 16.99 4.43 3.49
N ASP A 85 16.05 3.65 4.04
CA ASP A 85 16.11 3.13 5.41
C ASP A 85 16.79 1.76 5.46
N GLU A 86 18.13 1.77 5.54
CA GLU A 86 18.94 0.54 5.65
C GLU A 86 18.54 -0.34 6.85
N ARG A 87 18.02 0.26 7.94
CA ARG A 87 17.62 -0.49 9.14
C ARG A 87 16.33 -1.25 8.91
N PHE A 88 15.40 -0.68 8.15
CA PHE A 88 14.11 -1.32 7.87
C PHE A 88 14.29 -2.68 7.19
N LEU A 89 15.04 -2.72 6.09
CA LEU A 89 15.27 -3.96 5.33
C LEU A 89 16.16 -4.93 6.12
N SER A 90 17.16 -4.43 6.86
CA SER A 90 17.99 -5.27 7.72
C SER A 90 17.15 -5.99 8.78
N GLU A 91 16.27 -5.28 9.48
CA GLU A 91 15.36 -5.84 10.48
C GLU A 91 14.34 -6.82 9.86
N LEU A 92 13.80 -6.48 8.69
CA LEU A 92 12.89 -7.35 7.95
C LEU A 92 13.54 -8.70 7.64
N PHE A 93 14.76 -8.71 7.09
CA PHE A 93 15.48 -9.93 6.76
C PHE A 93 16.01 -10.66 7.99
N HIS A 94 16.40 -9.94 9.04
CA HIS A 94 16.74 -10.54 10.32
C HIS A 94 15.56 -11.35 10.89
N GLN A 95 14.35 -10.77 10.93
CA GLN A 95 13.17 -11.51 11.35
C GLN A 95 12.81 -12.65 10.39
N LEU A 96 12.96 -12.49 9.07
CA LEU A 96 12.69 -13.60 8.15
C LEU A 96 13.69 -14.76 8.24
N SER A 97 14.93 -14.50 8.68
CA SER A 97 15.98 -15.51 8.84
C SER A 97 15.97 -16.22 10.20
N GLY A 98 15.17 -15.73 11.16
CA GLY A 98 14.99 -16.38 12.45
C GLY A 98 14.40 -17.78 12.32
N THR A 99 14.89 -18.70 13.16
CA THR A 99 14.41 -20.09 13.24
C THR A 99 12.91 -20.15 13.60
N ASP A 100 12.21 -21.14 13.05
CA ASP A 100 10.75 -21.33 13.16
C ASP A 100 10.22 -21.33 14.60
N ASP A 101 11.06 -21.67 15.59
CA ASP A 101 10.69 -21.70 17.00
C ASP A 101 10.59 -20.30 17.65
N ASP A 102 11.19 -19.26 17.06
CA ASP A 102 11.24 -17.91 17.65
C ASP A 102 10.13 -16.98 17.15
N ILE A 103 9.51 -17.29 16.00
CA ILE A 103 8.58 -16.37 15.32
C ILE A 103 7.23 -17.04 15.08
N PRO A 104 6.14 -16.49 15.64
CA PRO A 104 4.79 -16.99 15.37
C PRO A 104 4.49 -17.04 13.87
N VAL A 105 3.83 -18.11 13.42
CA VAL A 105 3.47 -18.34 12.01
C VAL A 105 2.77 -17.12 11.38
N GLU A 106 1.87 -16.49 12.12
CA GLU A 106 1.17 -15.28 11.66
C GLU A 106 2.13 -14.11 11.40
N ARG A 107 3.12 -13.92 12.29
CA ARG A 107 4.13 -12.86 12.14
C ARG A 107 5.00 -13.11 10.92
N ARG A 108 5.45 -14.35 10.71
CA ARG A 108 6.20 -14.73 9.51
C ARG A 108 5.37 -14.50 8.25
N ARG A 109 4.10 -14.87 8.26
CA ARG A 109 3.18 -14.64 7.15
C ARG A 109 3.08 -13.15 6.82
N ASP A 110 2.95 -12.28 7.82
CA ASP A 110 2.91 -10.83 7.61
C ASP A 110 4.18 -10.30 6.94
N LEU A 111 5.36 -10.72 7.42
CA LEU A 111 6.66 -10.32 6.86
C LEU A 111 6.79 -10.75 5.39
N VAL A 112 6.38 -11.99 5.07
CA VAL A 112 6.39 -12.51 3.70
C VAL A 112 5.39 -11.76 2.80
N LEU A 113 4.19 -11.46 3.30
CA LEU A 113 3.19 -10.70 2.55
C LEU A 113 3.67 -9.29 2.27
N PHE A 114 4.29 -8.63 3.24
CA PHE A 114 4.92 -7.33 3.04
C PHE A 114 6.02 -7.41 1.99
N LEU A 115 6.95 -8.37 2.11
CA LEU A 115 8.05 -8.52 1.16
C LEU A 115 7.52 -8.74 -0.27
N LYS A 116 6.47 -9.55 -0.42
CA LYS A 116 5.79 -9.77 -1.70
C LYS A 116 5.22 -8.46 -2.27
N GLU A 117 4.52 -7.67 -1.44
CA GLU A 117 3.94 -6.40 -1.87
C GLU A 117 5.04 -5.37 -2.21
N PHE A 118 6.09 -5.30 -1.41
CA PHE A 118 7.26 -4.46 -1.63
C PHE A 118 7.95 -4.79 -2.97
N CYS A 119 8.18 -6.07 -3.26
CA CYS A 119 8.68 -6.53 -4.55
C CYS A 119 7.69 -6.27 -5.70
N THR A 120 6.39 -6.23 -5.42
CA THR A 120 5.40 -5.87 -6.44
C THR A 120 5.48 -4.38 -6.77
N PHE A 121 5.70 -3.52 -5.77
CA PHE A 121 5.90 -2.10 -5.99
C PHE A 121 7.24 -1.82 -6.65
N SER A 122 8.30 -2.57 -6.35
CA SER A 122 9.60 -2.35 -7.01
C SER A 122 9.56 -2.61 -8.53
N GLN A 123 8.58 -3.38 -9.03
CA GLN A 123 8.34 -3.54 -10.46
C GLN A 123 7.87 -2.25 -11.15
N THR A 124 7.35 -1.27 -10.41
CA THR A 124 6.96 0.04 -10.94
C THR A 124 8.14 1.00 -11.07
N LEU A 125 9.32 0.64 -10.53
CA LEU A 125 10.53 1.44 -10.68
C LEU A 125 11.02 1.47 -12.13
N GLN A 126 11.66 2.56 -12.50
CA GLN A 126 12.39 2.64 -13.78
C GLN A 126 13.50 1.57 -13.82
N PRO A 127 13.87 1.06 -15.02
CA PRO A 127 14.83 -0.05 -15.16
C PRO A 127 16.13 0.13 -14.35
N THR A 128 16.69 1.35 -14.34
CA THR A 128 17.93 1.67 -13.62
C THR A 128 17.77 1.56 -12.10
N SER A 129 16.70 2.11 -11.55
CA SER A 129 16.38 2.01 -10.11
C SER A 129 16.02 0.57 -9.71
N ARG A 130 15.39 -0.17 -10.61
CA ARG A 130 15.06 -1.59 -10.39
C ARG A 130 16.31 -2.48 -10.36
N GLU A 131 17.30 -2.22 -11.22
CA GLU A 131 18.59 -2.92 -11.15
C GLU A 131 19.34 -2.62 -9.85
N ALA A 132 19.26 -1.38 -9.35
CA ALA A 132 19.82 -1.03 -8.04
C ALA A 132 19.07 -1.71 -6.88
N PHE A 133 17.76 -1.94 -7.01
CA PHE A 133 16.94 -2.62 -6.01
C PHE A 133 17.32 -4.09 -5.79
N PHE A 134 17.74 -4.80 -6.84
CA PHE A 134 18.08 -6.23 -6.77
C PHE A 134 19.56 -6.52 -6.55
N LYS A 135 20.41 -5.49 -6.43
CA LYS A 135 21.83 -5.63 -6.07
C LYS A 135 22.00 -5.65 -4.56
#